data_AF-A0A144LCQ3-F1
#
_entry.id   AF-A0A144LCQ3-F1
#
_cell.length_a   1.000
_cell.length_b   1.000
_cell.length_c   1.000
_cell.angle_alpha   90.00
_cell.angle_beta   90.00
_cell.angle_gamma   90.00
#
_symmetry.space_group_name_H-M   'P 1'
#
loop_
_entity.id
_entity.type
_entity.pdbx_description
1 polymer ?
#
loop_
_entity_poly.entity_id
_entity_poly.type
_entity_poly.pdbx_seq_one_letter_code
_entity_poly.pdbx_strand_id
1 'polypeptide(L)'
;VLTNTEVIRASLAGVKVDIPVIIIFKALGFLSDKEIISHIVFDENDDEMHLFLVSSFEEAAPIQDQQSALDFIGKRSAQVGLSRDKRIEHAKILLAKEFLPHIGSREFLETRKAYFLGYMINKMVSVLLKRRSVDDRDHYGKKRMDLSGAMLAGLFRVLFKKMCAETAKHMQKCVETNRDFNLAIGLKCSIITTGFKFALATGNWGDQMKGSNSKAGVAQVLNRYNFISTLSHLRRVNTPLNKGDKLAPPRQLHNTYWGMICPTETPEGQACGLVKNLSLMAYISVGKPAGPIIEILEEFGVERLEEISSPTNTKVFVNGIWIGITNVPIELLTYLRNLRRHGQLYFETSIVFDIQEDELRIVSDSGRPCRPLFIVENNELLVTEKDLDSLRQIQMKWDDLIISGKIEYLDVEEEETVLIAMSIEELYKQKNDPNSLIRYTHCEIHP
;
A
#
# COMPACT_ATOMS: atom_id res chain seq x y z
N VAL A 1 4.84 26.21 -32.76
CA VAL A 1 5.03 24.79 -33.10
C VAL A 1 5.74 24.15 -31.91
N LEU A 2 4.98 23.74 -30.89
CA LEU A 2 5.53 23.04 -29.73
C LEU A 2 5.71 21.58 -30.14
N THR A 3 6.93 21.23 -30.53
CA THR A 3 7.37 19.86 -30.81
C THR A 3 7.61 19.15 -29.48
N ASN A 4 6.56 18.61 -28.87
CA ASN A 4 6.76 17.70 -27.74
C ASN A 4 6.86 16.27 -28.29
N THR A 5 8.09 15.81 -28.52
CA THR A 5 8.42 14.47 -29.04
C THR A 5 8.36 13.37 -27.97
N GLU A 6 7.87 13.70 -26.77
CA GLU A 6 7.86 12.77 -25.64
C GLU A 6 6.67 11.82 -25.76
N VAL A 7 6.97 10.54 -25.92
CA VAL A 7 5.97 9.47 -26.00
C VAL A 7 5.97 8.68 -24.70
N ILE A 8 4.77 8.36 -24.21
CA ILE A 8 4.60 7.61 -22.98
C ILE A 8 4.63 6.11 -23.26
N ARG A 9 5.55 5.40 -22.60
CA ARG A 9 5.67 3.93 -22.66
C ARG A 9 5.63 3.33 -21.25
N ALA A 10 5.08 2.12 -21.15
CA ALA A 10 5.00 1.36 -19.92
C ALA A 10 5.88 0.10 -20.00
N SER A 11 6.58 -0.17 -18.90
CA SER A 11 7.35 -1.39 -18.73
C SER A 11 6.49 -2.45 -18.02
N LEU A 12 6.20 -3.56 -18.71
CA LEU A 12 5.38 -4.65 -18.18
C LEU A 12 6.26 -5.80 -17.68
N ALA A 13 5.92 -6.36 -16.52
CA ALA A 13 6.61 -7.53 -15.99
C ALA A 13 6.52 -8.71 -16.97
N GLY A 14 7.67 -9.30 -17.30
CA GLY A 14 7.76 -10.40 -18.26
C GLY A 14 7.81 -9.96 -19.74
N VAL A 15 7.82 -8.66 -20.03
CA VAL A 15 8.04 -8.12 -21.38
C VAL A 15 9.45 -7.52 -21.46
N LYS A 16 10.19 -7.80 -22.53
CA LYS A 16 11.58 -7.36 -22.67
C LYS A 16 11.75 -5.90 -23.10
N VAL A 17 10.70 -5.30 -23.67
CA VAL A 17 10.74 -3.97 -24.29
C VAL A 17 9.52 -3.20 -23.81
N ASP A 18 9.71 -1.90 -23.58
CA ASP A 18 8.62 -1.02 -23.17
C ASP A 18 7.55 -0.92 -24.26
N ILE A 19 6.29 -0.87 -23.84
CA ILE A 19 5.13 -0.88 -24.71
C ILE A 19 4.45 0.51 -24.64
N PRO A 20 4.15 1.14 -25.78
CA PRO A 20 3.34 2.37 -25.82
C PRO A 20 2.00 2.20 -25.09
N VAL A 21 1.66 3.14 -24.21
CA VAL A 21 0.50 2.99 -23.29
C VAL A 21 -0.83 2.83 -24.03
N ILE A 22 -0.99 3.50 -25.18
CA ILE A 22 -2.20 3.41 -26.00
C ILE A 22 -2.41 1.99 -26.55
N ILE A 23 -1.34 1.26 -26.85
CA ILE A 23 -1.44 -0.15 -27.29
C ILE A 23 -1.97 -1.03 -26.15
N ILE A 24 -1.65 -0.70 -24.90
CA ILE A 24 -2.17 -1.42 -23.73
C ILE A 24 -3.68 -1.18 -23.59
N PHE A 25 -4.16 0.06 -23.75
CA PHE A 25 -5.60 0.35 -23.77
C PHE A 25 -6.34 -0.41 -24.89
N LYS A 26 -5.77 -0.41 -26.10
CA LYS A 26 -6.31 -1.20 -27.23
C LYS A 26 -6.32 -2.70 -26.93
N ALA A 27 -5.31 -3.23 -26.25
CA ALA A 27 -5.27 -4.63 -25.84
C ALA A 27 -6.32 -4.97 -24.77
N LEU A 28 -6.63 -4.03 -23.86
CA LEU A 28 -7.68 -4.16 -22.85
C LEU A 28 -9.11 -4.10 -23.43
N GLY A 29 -9.26 -3.66 -24.69
CA GLY A 29 -10.53 -3.66 -25.42
C GLY A 29 -11.06 -2.28 -25.80
N PHE A 30 -10.34 -1.21 -25.46
CA PHE A 30 -10.73 0.17 -25.79
C PHE A 30 -10.14 0.57 -27.14
N LEU A 31 -10.98 0.62 -28.18
CA LEU A 31 -10.54 0.91 -29.55
C LEU A 31 -10.73 2.38 -29.94
N SER A 32 -11.74 3.05 -29.35
CA SER A 32 -12.05 4.44 -29.64
C SER A 32 -11.05 5.35 -28.92
N ASP A 33 -10.37 6.22 -29.68
CA ASP A 33 -9.43 7.18 -29.10
C ASP A 33 -10.13 8.12 -28.10
N LYS A 34 -11.41 8.47 -28.34
CA LYS A 34 -12.21 9.29 -27.41
C LYS A 34 -12.40 8.60 -26.07
N GLU A 35 -12.68 7.29 -26.07
CA GLU A 35 -12.83 6.51 -24.84
C GLU A 35 -11.51 6.46 -24.06
N ILE A 36 -10.40 6.18 -24.75
CA ILE A 36 -9.06 6.15 -24.13
C ILE A 36 -8.73 7.50 -23.48
N ILE A 37 -8.98 8.61 -24.19
CA ILE A 37 -8.75 9.96 -23.67
C ILE A 37 -9.63 10.19 -22.42
N SER A 38 -10.91 9.82 -22.45
CA SER A 38 -11.82 10.01 -21.30
C SER A 38 -11.40 9.26 -20.03
N HIS A 39 -10.64 8.16 -20.17
CA HIS A 39 -10.08 7.44 -19.02
C HIS A 39 -8.82 8.11 -18.45
N ILE A 40 -8.11 8.92 -19.23
CA ILE A 40 -6.88 9.61 -18.82
C ILE A 40 -7.19 11.04 -18.38
N VAL A 41 -7.96 11.78 -19.18
CA VAL A 41 -8.28 13.19 -18.97
C VAL A 41 -9.72 13.27 -18.49
N PHE A 42 -9.89 13.53 -17.20
CA PHE A 42 -11.22 13.57 -16.56
C PHE A 42 -11.99 14.87 -16.84
N ASP A 43 -11.28 15.97 -17.14
CA ASP A 43 -11.87 17.24 -17.57
C ASP A 43 -11.74 17.39 -19.10
N GLU A 44 -12.86 17.33 -19.82
CA GLU A 44 -12.86 17.39 -21.28
C GLU A 44 -12.25 18.70 -21.83
N ASN A 45 -12.23 19.78 -21.04
CA ASN A 45 -11.76 21.10 -21.48
C ASN A 45 -10.24 21.32 -21.34
N ASP A 46 -9.49 20.31 -20.94
CA ASP A 46 -8.05 20.45 -20.68
C ASP A 46 -7.18 20.26 -21.93
N ASP A 47 -7.11 21.32 -22.74
CA ASP A 47 -6.35 21.34 -23.99
C ASP A 47 -4.86 21.02 -23.80
N GLU A 48 -4.26 21.36 -22.65
CA GLU A 48 -2.84 21.11 -22.38
C GLU A 48 -2.55 19.61 -22.22
N MET A 49 -3.38 18.91 -21.46
CA MET A 49 -3.27 17.46 -21.30
C MET A 49 -3.56 16.73 -22.62
N HIS A 50 -4.55 17.17 -23.38
CA HIS A 50 -4.86 16.61 -24.70
C HIS A 50 -3.67 16.74 -25.65
N LEU A 51 -3.05 17.92 -25.71
CA LEU A 51 -1.89 18.18 -26.57
C LEU A 51 -0.70 17.28 -26.22
N PHE A 52 -0.48 17.00 -24.94
CA PHE A 52 0.61 16.13 -24.49
C PHE A 52 0.43 14.68 -24.96
N LEU A 53 -0.81 14.20 -25.05
CA LEU A 53 -1.08 12.81 -25.43
C LEU A 53 -0.99 12.55 -26.94
N VAL A 54 -1.09 13.58 -27.79
CA VAL A 54 -1.13 13.45 -29.26
C VAL A 54 0.04 12.61 -29.78
N SER A 55 1.26 12.90 -29.36
CA SER A 55 2.47 12.16 -29.79
C SER A 55 2.40 10.66 -29.44
N SER A 56 1.73 10.31 -28.34
CA SER A 56 1.54 8.91 -27.94
C SER A 56 0.47 8.19 -28.75
N PHE A 57 -0.56 8.91 -29.21
CA PHE A 57 -1.55 8.37 -30.15
C PHE A 57 -0.97 8.18 -31.54
N GLU A 58 -0.12 9.10 -32.02
CA GLU A 58 0.56 8.97 -33.31
C GLU A 58 1.46 7.72 -33.37
N GLU A 59 2.19 7.39 -32.28
CA GLU A 59 3.00 6.17 -32.22
C GLU A 59 2.14 4.89 -32.32
N ALA A 60 0.94 4.91 -31.74
CA ALA A 60 0.02 3.77 -31.71
C ALA A 60 -0.95 3.68 -32.91
N ALA A 61 -0.91 4.65 -33.83
CA ALA A 61 -1.75 4.69 -35.02
C ALA A 61 -1.68 3.45 -35.93
N PRO A 62 -0.54 2.74 -36.08
CA PRO A 62 -0.49 1.54 -36.92
C PRO A 62 -1.32 0.35 -36.41
N ILE A 63 -1.70 0.35 -35.13
CA ILE A 63 -2.42 -0.75 -34.50
C ILE A 63 -3.86 -0.30 -34.22
N GLN A 64 -4.80 -0.84 -34.98
CA GLN A 64 -6.22 -0.49 -34.85
C GLN A 64 -7.02 -1.57 -34.12
N ASP A 65 -6.69 -2.84 -34.30
CA ASP A 65 -7.45 -3.94 -33.71
C ASP A 65 -6.90 -4.42 -32.36
N GLN A 66 -7.78 -4.87 -31.47
CA GLN A 66 -7.42 -5.51 -30.20
C GLN A 66 -6.52 -6.74 -30.41
N GLN A 67 -6.82 -7.59 -31.40
CA GLN A 67 -6.01 -8.78 -31.67
C GLN A 67 -4.59 -8.42 -32.15
N SER A 68 -4.46 -7.34 -32.89
CA SER A 68 -3.18 -6.83 -33.36
C SER A 68 -2.36 -6.24 -32.20
N ALA A 69 -3.02 -5.54 -31.26
CA ALA A 69 -2.40 -5.07 -30.02
C ALA A 69 -1.93 -6.24 -29.13
N LEU A 70 -2.76 -7.27 -28.95
CA LEU A 70 -2.39 -8.47 -28.19
C LEU A 70 -1.23 -9.23 -28.83
N ASP A 71 -1.21 -9.37 -30.17
CA ASP A 71 -0.07 -9.97 -30.88
C ASP A 71 1.22 -9.14 -30.72
N PHE A 72 1.11 -7.80 -30.71
CA PHE A 72 2.23 -6.90 -30.48
C PHE A 72 2.88 -7.08 -29.10
N ILE A 73 2.06 -7.25 -28.06
CA ILE A 73 2.52 -7.55 -26.70
C ILE A 73 3.10 -8.98 -26.65
N GLY A 74 2.36 -9.95 -27.20
CA GLY A 74 2.74 -11.36 -27.20
C GLY A 74 4.07 -11.64 -27.91
N LYS A 75 4.39 -10.92 -29.00
CA LYS A 75 5.70 -10.99 -29.69
C LYS A 75 6.89 -10.63 -28.80
N ARG A 76 6.68 -9.75 -27.81
CA ARG A 76 7.74 -9.21 -26.93
C ARG A 76 7.82 -9.92 -25.58
N SER A 77 6.77 -10.66 -25.21
CA SER A 77 6.73 -11.45 -23.97
C SER A 77 7.07 -12.93 -24.20
N ALA A 78 6.56 -13.53 -25.28
CA ALA A 78 6.57 -14.97 -25.46
C ALA A 78 7.89 -15.49 -26.07
N GLN A 79 8.13 -16.80 -25.95
CA GLN A 79 9.28 -17.45 -26.60
C GLN A 79 9.21 -17.30 -28.13
N VAL A 80 10.37 -17.07 -28.75
CA VAL A 80 10.50 -16.84 -30.19
C VAL A 80 10.00 -18.09 -30.95
N GLY A 81 9.09 -17.91 -31.91
CA GLY A 81 8.58 -18.99 -32.78
C GLY A 81 7.16 -19.48 -32.49
N LEU A 82 6.44 -18.92 -31.51
CA LEU A 82 5.03 -19.24 -31.26
C LEU A 82 4.10 -18.71 -32.36
N SER A 83 3.03 -19.46 -32.66
CA SER A 83 1.97 -19.03 -33.59
C SER A 83 1.24 -17.79 -33.07
N ARG A 84 0.61 -17.04 -33.99
CA ARG A 84 -0.14 -15.81 -33.67
C ARG A 84 -1.17 -16.04 -32.55
N ASP A 85 -1.95 -17.10 -32.66
CA ASP A 85 -3.03 -17.40 -31.69
C ASP A 85 -2.48 -17.65 -30.28
N LYS A 86 -1.39 -18.43 -30.18
CA LYS A 86 -0.73 -18.70 -28.90
C LYS A 86 -0.12 -17.45 -28.28
N ARG A 87 0.38 -16.51 -29.10
CA ARG A 87 0.89 -15.22 -28.61
C ARG A 87 -0.23 -14.35 -28.05
N ILE A 88 -1.38 -14.32 -28.72
CA ILE A 88 -2.56 -13.59 -28.25
C ILE A 88 -3.06 -14.17 -26.93
N GLU A 89 -3.17 -15.49 -26.83
CA GLU A 89 -3.57 -16.18 -25.58
C GLU A 89 -2.58 -15.87 -24.43
N HIS A 90 -1.29 -15.94 -24.70
CA HIS A 90 -0.25 -15.57 -23.73
C HIS A 90 -0.37 -14.11 -23.27
N ALA A 91 -0.61 -13.17 -24.21
CA ALA A 91 -0.80 -11.77 -23.88
C ALA A 91 -2.05 -11.52 -23.02
N LYS A 92 -3.16 -12.21 -23.30
CA LYS A 92 -4.37 -12.16 -22.46
C LYS A 92 -4.08 -12.64 -21.04
N ILE A 93 -3.39 -13.76 -20.89
CA ILE A 93 -3.01 -14.30 -19.57
C ILE A 93 -2.10 -13.31 -18.82
N LEU A 94 -1.15 -12.68 -19.52
CA LEU A 94 -0.27 -11.66 -18.96
C LEU A 94 -1.06 -10.45 -18.45
N LEU A 95 -1.97 -9.90 -19.26
CA LEU A 95 -2.80 -8.77 -18.85
C LEU A 95 -3.79 -9.13 -17.72
N ALA A 96 -4.27 -10.37 -17.68
CA ALA A 96 -5.15 -10.82 -16.61
C ALA A 96 -4.41 -11.02 -15.28
N LYS A 97 -3.24 -11.68 -15.29
CA LYS A 97 -2.54 -12.12 -14.07
C LYS A 97 -1.41 -11.19 -13.60
N GLU A 98 -0.61 -10.68 -14.53
CA GLU A 98 0.62 -9.94 -14.21
C GLU A 98 0.41 -8.42 -14.25
N PHE A 99 -0.49 -7.92 -15.12
CA PHE A 99 -0.81 -6.51 -15.17
C PHE A 99 -1.77 -6.12 -14.05
N LEU A 100 -1.34 -5.19 -13.18
CA LEU A 100 -2.08 -4.65 -12.03
C LEU A 100 -2.80 -5.73 -11.19
N PRO A 101 -2.04 -6.67 -10.57
CA PRO A 101 -2.62 -7.85 -9.91
C PRO A 101 -3.48 -7.52 -8.68
N HIS A 102 -3.26 -6.35 -8.05
CA HIS A 102 -3.98 -5.91 -6.86
C HIS A 102 -5.45 -5.60 -7.11
N ILE A 103 -5.82 -5.17 -8.32
CA ILE A 103 -7.21 -4.91 -8.72
C ILE A 103 -7.97 -6.24 -8.89
N GLY A 104 -7.26 -7.25 -9.39
CA GLY A 104 -7.76 -8.62 -9.48
C GLY A 104 -7.18 -9.38 -10.67
N SER A 105 -7.22 -10.71 -10.56
CA SER A 105 -6.71 -11.65 -11.57
C SER A 105 -7.81 -12.45 -12.26
N ARG A 106 -9.08 -12.06 -12.09
CA ARG A 106 -10.23 -12.65 -12.75
C ARG A 106 -10.39 -12.05 -14.15
N GLU A 107 -11.05 -12.80 -15.03
CA GLU A 107 -11.51 -12.29 -16.32
C GLU A 107 -12.60 -11.23 -16.10
N PHE A 108 -12.78 -10.30 -17.06
CA PHE A 108 -13.76 -9.20 -17.01
C PHE A 108 -13.43 -8.03 -16.06
N LEU A 109 -12.16 -7.88 -15.66
CA LEU A 109 -11.68 -6.75 -14.85
C LEU A 109 -10.87 -5.73 -15.67
N GLU A 110 -10.86 -5.85 -16.99
CA GLU A 110 -10.09 -5.01 -17.91
C GLU A 110 -10.49 -3.54 -17.80
N THR A 111 -11.79 -3.25 -17.64
CA THR A 111 -12.30 -1.88 -17.46
C THR A 111 -11.71 -1.20 -16.23
N ARG A 112 -11.70 -1.88 -15.07
CA ARG A 112 -11.12 -1.32 -13.83
C ARG A 112 -9.61 -1.09 -13.97
N LYS A 113 -8.91 -2.00 -14.65
CA LYS A 113 -7.47 -1.84 -14.94
C LYS A 113 -7.21 -0.67 -15.90
N ALA A 114 -8.08 -0.43 -16.87
CA ALA A 114 -7.97 0.70 -17.78
C ALA A 114 -8.18 2.04 -17.05
N TYR A 115 -9.19 2.14 -16.19
CA TYR A 115 -9.37 3.33 -15.34
C TYR A 115 -8.15 3.60 -14.46
N PHE A 116 -7.60 2.57 -13.82
CA PHE A 116 -6.40 2.74 -12.99
C PHE A 116 -5.16 3.12 -13.80
N LEU A 117 -4.98 2.55 -15.00
CA LEU A 117 -3.91 2.94 -15.91
C LEU A 117 -4.06 4.42 -16.35
N GLY A 118 -5.28 4.84 -16.67
CA GLY A 118 -5.58 6.22 -17.03
C GLY A 118 -5.28 7.18 -15.88
N TYR A 119 -5.67 6.82 -14.67
CA TYR A 119 -5.33 7.53 -13.45
C TYR A 119 -3.81 7.65 -13.21
N MET A 120 -3.04 6.58 -13.42
CA MET A 120 -1.57 6.63 -13.32
C MET A 120 -0.96 7.61 -14.33
N ILE A 121 -1.46 7.60 -15.57
CA ILE A 121 -0.98 8.50 -16.64
C ILE A 121 -1.35 9.94 -16.30
N ASN A 122 -2.58 10.19 -15.87
CA ASN A 122 -3.05 11.51 -15.45
C ASN A 122 -2.15 12.13 -14.38
N LYS A 123 -1.81 11.36 -13.33
CA LYS A 123 -0.90 11.83 -12.26
C LYS A 123 0.48 12.17 -12.77
N MET A 124 1.04 11.33 -13.64
CA MET A 124 2.36 11.57 -14.23
C MET A 124 2.35 12.81 -15.12
N VAL A 125 1.36 12.98 -15.98
CA VAL A 125 1.22 14.17 -16.84
C VAL A 125 1.01 15.42 -15.99
N SER A 126 0.25 15.35 -14.90
CA SER A 126 0.05 16.47 -13.98
C SER A 126 1.34 16.95 -13.31
N VAL A 127 2.27 16.03 -13.01
CA VAL A 127 3.61 16.39 -12.52
C VAL A 127 4.46 17.03 -13.61
N LEU A 128 4.40 16.52 -14.85
CA LEU A 128 5.12 17.09 -15.99
C LEU A 128 4.62 18.50 -16.34
N LEU A 129 3.31 18.74 -16.27
CA LEU A 129 2.68 20.05 -16.40
C LEU A 129 2.86 20.94 -15.16
N LYS A 130 3.60 20.48 -14.14
CA LYS A 130 3.88 21.20 -12.88
C LYS A 130 2.63 21.60 -12.08
N ARG A 131 1.51 20.93 -12.30
CA ARG A 131 0.28 21.10 -11.50
C ARG A 131 0.40 20.42 -10.15
N ARG A 132 1.22 19.36 -10.08
CA ARG A 132 1.50 18.57 -8.87
C ARG A 132 3.01 18.49 -8.62
N SER A 133 3.40 18.43 -7.34
CA SER A 133 4.78 18.13 -6.93
C SER A 133 5.11 16.63 -7.04
N VAL A 134 6.41 16.32 -7.14
CA VAL A 134 6.89 14.93 -7.09
C VAL A 134 6.64 14.36 -5.69
N ASP A 135 6.20 13.11 -5.62
CA ASP A 135 5.97 12.41 -4.35
C ASP A 135 7.30 12.19 -3.60
N ASP A 136 7.28 12.40 -2.27
CA ASP A 136 8.42 12.12 -1.42
C ASP A 136 8.55 10.61 -1.11
N ARG A 137 9.65 10.02 -1.59
CA ARG A 137 10.00 8.62 -1.35
C ARG A 137 10.31 8.34 0.12
N ASP A 138 10.80 9.33 0.87
CA ASP A 138 11.32 9.13 2.20
C ASP A 138 10.26 9.23 3.32
N HIS A 139 9.11 9.82 3.00
CA HIS A 139 7.87 9.84 3.79
C HIS A 139 7.47 8.46 4.35
N TYR A 140 7.29 8.38 5.67
CA TYR A 140 6.99 7.10 6.34
C TYR A 140 5.57 6.58 6.10
N GLY A 141 4.61 7.45 5.80
CA GLY A 141 3.27 7.05 5.37
C GLY A 141 3.26 6.19 4.09
N LYS A 142 4.30 6.29 3.26
CA LYS A 142 4.47 5.46 2.04
C LYS A 142 5.30 4.20 2.28
N LYS A 143 5.81 4.01 3.50
CA LYS A 143 6.60 2.84 3.90
C LYS A 143 5.75 1.92 4.79
N ARG A 144 6.10 0.64 4.81
CA ARG A 144 5.48 -0.37 5.69
C ARG A 144 6.58 -1.12 6.44
N MET A 145 6.29 -1.49 7.68
CA MET A 145 7.17 -2.27 8.54
C MET A 145 6.78 -3.74 8.48
N ASP A 146 7.66 -4.57 7.93
CA ASP A 146 7.49 -6.02 7.91
C ASP A 146 7.63 -6.59 9.33
N LEU A 147 6.50 -6.94 9.96
CA LEU A 147 6.49 -7.62 11.26
C LEU A 147 6.83 -9.11 11.13
N SER A 148 7.19 -9.73 12.26
CA SER A 148 7.52 -11.16 12.34
C SER A 148 6.44 -12.06 11.73
N GLY A 149 5.16 -11.75 11.93
CA GLY A 149 4.04 -12.50 11.36
C GLY A 149 4.08 -12.55 9.83
N ALA A 150 4.20 -11.39 9.16
CA ALA A 150 4.27 -11.29 7.71
C ALA A 150 5.52 -12.00 7.15
N MET A 151 6.67 -11.84 7.82
CA MET A 151 7.93 -12.46 7.41
C MET A 151 7.89 -13.99 7.54
N LEU A 152 7.31 -14.51 8.63
CA LEU A 152 7.14 -15.95 8.85
C LEU A 152 6.14 -16.56 7.86
N ALA A 153 5.04 -15.85 7.55
CA ALA A 153 4.08 -16.27 6.54
C ALA A 153 4.71 -16.36 5.15
N GLY A 154 5.54 -15.38 4.78
CA GLY A 154 6.31 -15.39 3.54
C GLY A 154 7.27 -16.58 3.44
N LEU A 155 8.02 -16.85 4.50
CA LEU A 155 8.92 -17.99 4.58
C LEU A 155 8.17 -19.33 4.48
N PHE A 156 7.08 -19.46 5.24
CA PHE A 156 6.22 -20.65 5.20
C PHE A 156 5.70 -20.91 3.79
N ARG A 157 5.18 -19.89 3.10
CA ARG A 157 4.65 -20.01 1.73
C ARG A 157 5.69 -20.56 0.76
N VAL A 158 6.95 -20.12 0.85
CA VAL A 158 8.03 -20.61 -0.02
C VAL A 158 8.37 -22.07 0.30
N LEU A 159 8.56 -22.40 1.58
CA LEU A 159 8.90 -23.76 2.02
C LEU A 159 7.76 -24.76 1.73
N PHE A 160 6.52 -24.33 1.92
CA PHE A 160 5.33 -25.13 1.65
C PHE A 160 5.19 -25.42 0.15
N LYS A 161 5.36 -24.41 -0.72
CA LYS A 161 5.39 -24.64 -2.19
C LYS A 161 6.50 -25.60 -2.60
N LYS A 162 7.68 -25.50 -1.99
CA LYS A 162 8.80 -26.41 -2.23
C LYS A 162 8.47 -27.84 -1.80
N MET A 163 7.84 -28.01 -0.64
CA MET A 163 7.36 -29.30 -0.17
C MET A 163 6.34 -29.91 -1.15
N CYS A 164 5.32 -29.14 -1.57
CA CYS A 164 4.33 -29.59 -2.55
C CYS A 164 4.99 -30.01 -3.87
N ALA A 165 5.94 -29.23 -4.39
CA ALA A 165 6.65 -29.54 -5.62
C ALA A 165 7.48 -30.84 -5.52
N GLU A 166 8.16 -31.07 -4.40
CA GLU A 166 8.92 -32.31 -4.17
C GLU A 166 8.01 -33.53 -4.01
N THR A 167 6.87 -33.37 -3.32
CA THR A 167 5.86 -34.43 -3.21
C THR A 167 5.24 -34.75 -4.58
N ALA A 168 4.95 -33.74 -5.40
CA ALA A 168 4.46 -33.94 -6.77
C ALA A 168 5.47 -34.71 -7.64
N LYS A 169 6.78 -34.38 -7.56
CA LYS A 169 7.83 -35.13 -8.26
C LYS A 169 7.93 -36.58 -7.79
N HIS A 170 7.76 -36.82 -6.49
CA HIS A 170 7.78 -38.19 -5.96
C HIS A 170 6.58 -38.98 -6.47
N MET A 171 5.39 -38.38 -6.46
CA MET A 171 4.18 -38.98 -7.01
C MET A 171 4.36 -39.31 -8.49
N GLN A 172 4.91 -38.40 -9.29
CA GLN A 172 5.20 -38.65 -10.70
C GLN A 172 6.11 -39.86 -10.90
N LYS A 173 7.18 -40.01 -10.10
CA LYS A 173 8.07 -41.18 -10.15
C LYS A 173 7.39 -42.48 -9.74
N CYS A 174 6.49 -42.45 -8.76
CA CYS A 174 5.70 -43.62 -8.36
C CYS A 174 4.81 -44.08 -9.52
N VAL A 175 4.16 -43.14 -10.21
CA VAL A 175 3.34 -43.43 -11.39
C VAL A 175 4.19 -43.99 -12.53
N GLU A 176 5.33 -43.38 -12.86
CA GLU A 176 6.25 -43.86 -13.91
C GLU A 176 6.82 -45.27 -13.61
N THR A 177 6.95 -45.63 -12.34
CA THR A 177 7.48 -46.93 -11.90
C THR A 177 6.40 -47.96 -11.52
N ASN A 178 5.12 -47.64 -11.73
CA ASN A 178 3.97 -48.45 -11.30
C ASN A 178 4.06 -48.91 -9.83
N ARG A 179 4.50 -48.02 -8.94
CA ARG A 179 4.53 -48.24 -7.49
C ARG A 179 3.42 -47.44 -6.81
N ASP A 180 2.78 -48.05 -5.81
CA ASP A 180 1.80 -47.35 -5.00
C ASP A 180 2.43 -46.17 -4.25
N PHE A 181 1.73 -45.04 -4.26
CA PHE A 181 2.19 -43.84 -3.57
C PHE A 181 1.91 -43.95 -2.07
N ASN A 182 2.97 -44.02 -1.27
CA ASN A 182 2.86 -43.95 0.18
C ASN A 182 3.00 -42.50 0.66
N LEU A 183 1.92 -41.95 1.23
CA LEU A 183 1.86 -40.58 1.74
C LEU A 183 2.97 -40.29 2.77
N ALA A 184 3.25 -41.22 3.68
CA ALA A 184 4.22 -41.03 4.75
C ALA A 184 5.65 -40.89 4.22
N ILE A 185 5.95 -41.55 3.09
CA ILE A 185 7.27 -41.49 2.43
C ILE A 185 7.33 -40.28 1.48
N GLY A 186 6.22 -39.97 0.81
CA GLY A 186 6.16 -38.89 -0.18
C GLY A 186 6.09 -37.48 0.40
N LEU A 187 5.60 -37.33 1.63
CA LEU A 187 5.46 -36.03 2.28
C LEU A 187 6.71 -35.71 3.12
N LYS A 188 7.59 -34.89 2.55
CA LYS A 188 8.86 -34.49 3.18
C LYS A 188 8.68 -33.30 4.12
N CYS A 189 8.09 -33.51 5.30
CA CYS A 189 7.94 -32.47 6.34
C CYS A 189 9.26 -31.82 6.76
N SER A 190 10.38 -32.55 6.66
CA SER A 190 11.71 -32.06 7.02
C SER A 190 12.14 -30.80 6.26
N ILE A 191 11.59 -30.56 5.06
CA ILE A 191 11.84 -29.34 4.28
C ILE A 191 11.42 -28.10 5.07
N ILE A 192 10.28 -28.15 5.74
CA ILE A 192 9.75 -27.03 6.52
C ILE A 192 10.59 -26.85 7.78
N THR A 193 10.76 -27.90 8.58
CA THR A 193 11.49 -27.84 9.86
C THR A 193 12.94 -27.36 9.68
N THR A 194 13.66 -27.95 8.72
CA THR A 194 15.06 -27.58 8.44
C THR A 194 15.12 -26.17 7.84
N GLY A 195 14.17 -25.80 6.97
CA GLY A 195 14.10 -24.46 6.38
C GLY A 195 13.93 -23.36 7.43
N PHE A 196 13.01 -23.54 8.39
CA PHE A 196 12.83 -22.60 9.49
C PHE A 196 14.04 -22.55 10.42
N LYS A 197 14.57 -23.71 10.84
CA LYS A 197 15.76 -23.77 11.69
C LYS A 197 16.94 -23.04 11.06
N PHE A 198 17.14 -23.22 9.75
CA PHE A 198 18.20 -22.57 8.99
C PHE A 198 18.00 -21.04 8.91
N ALA A 199 16.82 -20.58 8.50
CA ALA A 199 16.53 -19.15 8.33
C ALA A 199 16.68 -18.38 9.65
N LEU A 200 16.09 -18.91 10.73
CA LEU A 200 16.16 -18.31 12.07
C LEU A 200 17.57 -18.32 12.65
N ALA A 201 18.35 -19.39 12.43
CA ALA A 201 19.70 -19.48 12.96
C ALA A 201 20.71 -18.59 12.22
N THR A 202 20.57 -18.46 10.90
CA THR A 202 21.55 -17.75 10.07
C THR A 202 21.19 -16.29 9.80
N GLY A 203 19.96 -15.87 10.06
CA GLY A 203 19.52 -14.51 9.71
C GLY A 203 19.16 -14.34 8.23
N ASN A 204 19.23 -15.41 7.42
CA ASN A 204 19.01 -15.37 5.96
C ASN A 204 17.58 -15.79 5.61
N TRP A 205 16.77 -14.82 5.16
CA TRP A 205 15.40 -15.06 4.72
C TRP A 205 15.35 -15.25 3.21
N GLY A 206 15.05 -16.47 2.75
CA GLY A 206 14.87 -16.79 1.34
C GLY A 206 15.58 -18.07 0.90
N ASP A 207 15.42 -18.41 -0.38
CA ASP A 207 16.11 -19.55 -0.99
C ASP A 207 17.54 -19.15 -1.37
N GLN A 208 18.54 -19.77 -0.73
CA GLN A 208 19.96 -19.46 -0.97
C GLN A 208 20.40 -19.67 -2.42
N MET A 209 19.70 -20.53 -3.16
CA MET A 209 19.96 -20.81 -4.57
C MET A 209 19.73 -19.58 -5.46
N LYS A 210 18.93 -18.61 -5.01
CA LYS A 210 18.67 -17.34 -5.72
C LYS A 210 19.24 -16.17 -4.91
N GLY A 211 20.56 -16.08 -4.85
CA GLY A 211 21.34 -15.13 -4.04
C GLY A 211 21.06 -13.63 -4.23
N SER A 212 20.15 -13.24 -5.13
CA SER A 212 19.74 -11.84 -5.34
C SER A 212 18.58 -11.37 -4.44
N ASN A 213 17.79 -12.28 -3.86
CA ASN A 213 16.55 -11.93 -3.15
C ASN A 213 16.55 -12.31 -1.66
N SER A 214 17.69 -12.71 -1.08
CA SER A 214 17.74 -13.05 0.34
C SER A 214 17.87 -11.79 1.20
N LYS A 215 16.88 -11.53 2.06
CA LYS A 215 17.00 -10.50 3.10
C LYS A 215 17.92 -11.03 4.20
N ALA A 216 19.12 -10.49 4.31
CA ALA A 216 20.08 -10.87 5.35
C ALA A 216 19.91 -10.01 6.61
N GLY A 217 20.17 -10.59 7.78
CA GLY A 217 20.19 -9.88 9.07
C GLY A 217 18.82 -9.63 9.69
N VAL A 218 17.81 -10.40 9.28
CA VAL A 218 16.44 -10.32 9.81
C VAL A 218 16.35 -10.95 11.21
N ALA A 219 16.80 -12.19 11.39
CA ALA A 219 17.05 -12.71 12.75
C ALA A 219 18.40 -12.25 13.24
N GLN A 220 18.41 -11.85 14.50
CA GLN A 220 19.58 -11.48 15.25
C GLN A 220 19.52 -12.19 16.61
N VAL A 221 20.68 -12.49 17.18
CA VAL A 221 20.76 -13.00 18.54
C VAL A 221 20.33 -11.89 19.49
N LEU A 222 19.38 -12.18 20.38
CA LEU A 222 18.83 -11.21 21.32
C LEU A 222 19.95 -10.65 22.23
N ASN A 223 20.08 -9.32 22.27
CA ASN A 223 21.02 -8.65 23.15
C ASN A 223 20.49 -8.65 24.59
N ARG A 224 21.17 -9.38 25.49
CA ARG A 224 20.79 -9.52 26.91
C ARG A 224 21.77 -8.85 27.87
N TYR A 225 22.45 -7.80 27.44
CA TYR A 225 23.41 -7.08 28.30
C TYR A 225 22.72 -6.48 29.54
N ASN A 226 21.55 -5.86 29.36
CA ASN A 226 20.69 -5.39 30.44
C ASN A 226 19.21 -5.42 29.99
N PHE A 227 18.30 -5.13 30.92
CA PHE A 227 16.86 -5.16 30.64
C PHE A 227 16.45 -4.18 29.54
N ILE A 228 16.95 -2.93 29.60
CA ILE A 228 16.62 -1.88 28.64
C ILE A 228 17.12 -2.22 27.23
N SER A 229 18.35 -2.76 27.12
CA SER A 229 18.94 -3.23 25.86
C SER A 229 18.11 -4.35 25.24
N THR A 230 17.54 -5.24 26.06
CA THR A 230 16.64 -6.28 25.59
C THR A 230 15.37 -5.67 24.98
N LEU A 231 14.75 -4.69 25.66
CA LEU A 231 13.55 -4.00 25.16
C LEU A 231 13.83 -3.19 23.89
N SER A 232 14.90 -2.41 23.86
CA SER A 232 15.36 -1.67 22.67
C SER A 232 15.57 -2.62 21.48
N HIS A 233 16.23 -3.76 21.71
CA HIS A 233 16.48 -4.71 20.63
C HIS A 233 15.20 -5.32 20.04
N LEU A 234 14.17 -5.55 20.85
CA LEU A 234 12.86 -6.04 20.40
C LEU A 234 12.07 -5.01 19.58
N ARG A 235 12.33 -3.70 19.78
CA ARG A 235 11.63 -2.59 19.10
C ARG A 235 12.42 -2.00 17.93
N ARG A 236 13.50 -2.68 17.53
CA ARG A 236 14.38 -2.23 16.46
C ARG A 236 13.73 -2.40 15.08
N VAL A 237 13.78 -1.35 14.28
CA VAL A 237 13.40 -1.32 12.88
C VAL A 237 14.66 -1.21 12.02
N ASN A 238 14.77 -2.07 11.01
CA ASN A 238 15.92 -2.09 10.10
C ASN A 238 15.50 -1.72 8.69
N THR A 239 16.19 -0.77 8.09
CA THR A 239 15.99 -0.38 6.69
C THR A 239 16.82 -1.30 5.78
N PRO A 240 16.24 -1.95 4.76
CA PRO A 240 16.92 -2.96 3.93
C PRO A 240 17.82 -2.32 2.87
N LEU A 241 18.76 -1.47 3.30
CA LEU A 241 19.78 -0.85 2.45
C LEU A 241 21.16 -1.40 2.80
N ASN A 242 22.03 -1.46 1.80
CA ASN A 242 23.42 -1.84 2.04
C ASN A 242 24.10 -0.77 2.90
N LYS A 243 24.70 -1.19 4.01
CA LYS A 243 25.34 -0.27 4.97
C LYS A 243 26.49 0.54 4.35
N GLY A 244 27.10 0.02 3.29
CA GLY A 244 28.17 0.69 2.53
C GLY A 244 27.69 1.82 1.62
N ASP A 245 26.39 1.87 1.28
CA ASP A 245 25.86 2.91 0.40
C ASP A 245 25.76 4.24 1.15
N LYS A 246 26.39 5.27 0.59
CA LYS A 246 26.48 6.62 1.17
C LYS A 246 25.33 7.53 0.76
N LEU A 247 24.13 6.97 0.60
CA LEU A 247 22.93 7.76 0.34
C LEU A 247 22.50 8.48 1.63
N ALA A 248 22.57 9.82 1.64
CA ALA A 248 22.20 10.64 2.79
C ALA A 248 20.69 10.68 3.09
N PRO A 249 19.78 10.84 2.10
CA PRO A 249 18.34 11.02 2.37
C PRO A 249 17.71 9.93 3.26
N PRO A 250 17.91 8.62 3.04
CA PRO A 250 17.28 7.59 3.89
C PRO A 250 17.86 7.53 5.31
N ARG A 251 19.03 8.15 5.55
CA ARG A 251 19.71 8.21 6.85
C ARG A 251 19.33 9.45 7.65
N GLN A 252 18.86 10.49 6.99
CA GLN A 252 18.44 11.72 7.65
C GLN A 252 17.15 11.49 8.45
N LEU A 253 17.00 12.28 9.50
CA LEU A 253 15.76 12.36 10.26
C LEU A 253 14.71 13.04 9.37
N HIS A 254 13.58 12.38 9.17
CA HIS A 254 12.46 12.94 8.43
C HIS A 254 11.36 13.38 9.40
N ASN A 255 10.61 14.43 9.05
CA ASN A 255 9.59 14.99 9.95
C ASN A 255 8.48 13.98 10.28
N THR A 256 8.16 13.10 9.33
CA THR A 256 7.16 12.02 9.49
C THR A 256 7.59 10.92 10.47
N TYR A 257 8.77 11.03 11.09
CA TYR A 257 9.20 10.11 12.15
C TYR A 257 8.60 10.50 13.50
N TRP A 258 8.15 11.75 13.65
CA TRP A 258 7.62 12.26 14.90
C TRP A 258 6.48 11.38 15.42
N GLY A 259 6.50 11.08 16.72
CA GLY A 259 5.54 10.19 17.35
C GLY A 259 5.69 8.70 17.03
N MET A 260 6.36 8.30 15.95
CA MET A 260 6.47 6.91 15.50
C MET A 260 7.83 6.27 15.80
N ILE A 261 8.91 7.01 15.59
CA ILE A 261 10.30 6.55 15.72
C ILE A 261 11.04 7.47 16.69
N CYS A 262 11.88 6.88 17.54
CA CYS A 262 12.76 7.64 18.41
C CYS A 262 13.79 8.42 17.57
N PRO A 263 13.85 9.77 17.67
CA PRO A 263 14.76 10.57 16.85
C PRO A 263 16.23 10.45 17.29
N THR A 264 16.49 10.03 18.53
CA THR A 264 17.84 9.98 19.12
C THR A 264 18.46 8.60 19.08
N GLU A 265 17.66 7.54 19.14
CA GLU A 265 18.16 6.17 19.32
C GLU A 265 18.51 5.51 17.97
N THR A 266 19.70 5.85 17.46
CA THR A 266 20.34 5.20 16.30
C THR A 266 21.79 4.85 16.65
N PRO A 267 22.34 3.71 16.17
CA PRO A 267 23.76 3.43 16.34
C PRO A 267 24.63 4.44 15.58
N GLU A 268 25.83 4.67 16.10
CA GLU A 268 26.87 5.44 15.42
C GLU A 268 27.48 4.64 14.24
N GLY A 269 28.06 5.35 13.26
CA GLY A 269 28.81 4.76 12.16
C GLY A 269 27.95 4.38 10.96
N GLN A 270 28.30 3.28 10.28
CA GLN A 270 27.69 2.90 8.99
C GLN A 270 26.20 2.57 9.07
N ALA A 271 25.67 2.26 10.26
CA ALA A 271 24.26 1.96 10.48
C ALA A 271 23.43 3.19 10.90
N CYS A 272 24.05 4.37 11.01
CA CYS A 272 23.38 5.60 11.40
C CYS A 272 22.22 5.91 10.45
N GLY A 273 21.04 6.08 11.03
CA GLY A 273 19.79 6.36 10.32
C GLY A 273 19.19 5.17 9.57
N LEU A 274 19.85 4.01 9.52
CA LEU A 274 19.30 2.78 8.91
C LEU A 274 18.64 1.88 9.95
N VAL A 275 19.24 1.83 11.14
CA VAL A 275 18.70 1.14 12.31
C VAL A 275 18.03 2.17 13.20
N LYS A 276 16.74 2.00 13.43
CA LYS A 276 15.89 2.91 14.20
C LYS A 276 15.15 2.12 15.28
N ASN A 277 14.57 2.80 16.26
CA ASN A 277 13.76 2.18 17.30
C ASN A 277 12.38 2.84 17.36
N LEU A 278 11.35 2.04 17.61
CA LEU A 278 9.98 2.54 17.75
C LEU A 278 9.83 3.44 18.98
N SER A 279 9.00 4.47 18.87
CA SER A 279 8.62 5.33 20.01
C SER A 279 7.81 4.54 21.05
N LEU A 280 7.64 5.08 22.27
CA LEU A 280 6.93 4.36 23.34
C LEU A 280 5.52 3.92 22.94
N MET A 281 4.72 4.84 22.40
CA MET A 281 3.31 4.61 22.05
C MET A 281 3.08 4.16 20.60
N ALA A 282 4.14 4.05 19.79
CA ALA A 282 4.02 3.54 18.44
C ALA A 282 3.47 2.10 18.42
N TYR A 283 2.36 1.95 17.71
CA TYR A 283 1.71 0.71 17.35
C TYR A 283 1.99 0.40 15.88
N ILE A 284 2.08 -0.87 15.51
CA ILE A 284 2.20 -1.28 14.10
C ILE A 284 0.96 -2.08 13.75
N SER A 285 0.25 -1.66 12.70
CA SER A 285 -0.97 -2.33 12.24
C SER A 285 -0.71 -3.80 11.89
N VAL A 286 -1.64 -4.68 12.28
CA VAL A 286 -1.55 -6.12 12.00
C VAL A 286 -2.23 -6.51 10.68
N GLY A 287 -3.10 -5.65 10.17
CA GLY A 287 -3.88 -5.84 8.95
C GLY A 287 -5.24 -6.47 9.24
N LYS A 288 -6.28 -5.92 8.60
CA LYS A 288 -7.65 -6.40 8.69
C LYS A 288 -8.25 -6.60 7.30
N PRO A 289 -9.19 -7.57 7.16
CA PRO A 289 -9.84 -7.82 5.89
C PRO A 289 -10.58 -6.56 5.41
N ALA A 290 -10.42 -6.26 4.13
CA ALA A 290 -11.06 -5.10 3.49
C ALA A 290 -12.52 -5.36 3.08
N GLY A 291 -12.98 -6.61 3.09
CA GLY A 291 -14.34 -6.99 2.66
C GLY A 291 -15.45 -6.17 3.34
N PRO A 292 -15.49 -6.10 4.69
CA PRO A 292 -16.49 -5.30 5.39
C PRO A 292 -16.46 -3.81 5.05
N ILE A 293 -15.27 -3.26 4.76
CA ILE A 293 -15.12 -1.85 4.36
C ILE A 293 -15.78 -1.63 3.00
N ILE A 294 -15.61 -2.55 2.06
CA ILE A 294 -16.21 -2.47 0.72
C ILE A 294 -17.74 -2.56 0.83
N GLU A 295 -18.26 -3.47 1.65
CA GLU A 295 -19.71 -3.60 1.90
C GLU A 295 -20.31 -2.30 2.43
N ILE A 296 -19.67 -1.67 3.43
CA ILE A 296 -20.09 -0.38 3.98
C ILE A 296 -20.08 0.74 2.93
N LEU A 297 -19.08 0.76 2.04
CA LEU A 297 -19.01 1.76 0.96
C LEU A 297 -20.13 1.57 -0.07
N GLU A 298 -20.46 0.32 -0.40
CA GLU A 298 -21.57 0.00 -1.30
C GLU A 298 -22.92 0.36 -0.67
N GLU A 299 -23.11 0.09 0.63
CA GLU A 299 -24.33 0.46 1.36
C GLU A 299 -24.51 1.98 1.48
N PHE A 300 -23.42 2.74 1.62
CA PHE A 300 -23.48 4.20 1.67
C PHE A 300 -23.84 4.82 0.31
N GLY A 301 -23.68 4.09 -0.79
CA GLY A 301 -24.00 4.57 -2.14
C GLY A 301 -22.80 5.10 -2.93
N VAL A 302 -21.59 4.58 -2.69
CA VAL A 302 -20.44 4.84 -3.57
C VAL A 302 -20.69 4.21 -4.94
N GLU A 303 -20.66 5.02 -5.99
CA GLU A 303 -20.91 4.56 -7.36
C GLU A 303 -19.75 3.69 -7.84
N ARG A 304 -20.05 2.50 -8.38
CA ARG A 304 -19.04 1.57 -8.90
C ARG A 304 -18.40 2.11 -10.17
N LEU A 305 -17.12 1.77 -10.39
CA LEU A 305 -16.38 2.17 -11.59
C LEU A 305 -17.00 1.76 -12.94
N GLU A 306 -17.83 0.71 -12.94
CA GLU A 306 -18.50 0.21 -14.13
C GLU A 306 -19.72 1.05 -14.53
N GLU A 307 -20.26 1.85 -13.61
CA GLU A 307 -21.51 2.60 -13.75
C GLU A 307 -21.29 4.12 -13.67
N ILE A 308 -20.05 4.59 -13.84
CA ILE A 308 -19.68 6.00 -13.65
C ILE A 308 -20.49 6.91 -14.57
N SER A 309 -21.21 7.83 -13.95
CA SER A 309 -21.97 8.89 -14.61
C SER A 309 -21.10 10.13 -14.90
N SER A 310 -20.17 10.48 -14.00
CA SER A 310 -19.28 11.63 -14.12
C SER A 310 -17.90 11.36 -13.48
N PRO A 311 -16.80 11.43 -14.24
CA PRO A 311 -15.46 11.08 -13.74
C PRO A 311 -14.82 12.15 -12.84
N THR A 312 -15.48 13.30 -12.67
CA THR A 312 -15.03 14.47 -11.90
C THR A 312 -15.35 14.38 -10.40
N ASN A 313 -16.14 13.40 -9.97
CA ASN A 313 -16.46 13.21 -8.56
C ASN A 313 -15.26 12.64 -7.78
N THR A 314 -15.26 12.85 -6.45
CA THR A 314 -14.19 12.40 -5.55
C THR A 314 -13.95 10.91 -5.68
N LYS A 315 -12.68 10.52 -5.84
CA LYS A 315 -12.29 9.13 -6.07
C LYS A 315 -12.11 8.40 -4.74
N VAL A 316 -12.69 7.21 -4.60
CA VAL A 316 -12.60 6.40 -3.37
C VAL A 316 -11.70 5.18 -3.58
N PHE A 317 -10.64 5.10 -2.78
CA PHE A 317 -9.65 4.02 -2.81
C PHE A 317 -9.70 3.20 -1.52
N VAL A 318 -9.63 1.88 -1.62
CA VAL A 318 -9.38 0.98 -0.48
C VAL A 318 -8.14 0.14 -0.76
N ASN A 319 -7.13 0.26 0.10
CA ASN A 319 -5.83 -0.43 -0.04
C ASN A 319 -5.19 -0.22 -1.44
N GLY A 320 -5.36 0.97 -2.01
CA GLY A 320 -4.88 1.34 -3.34
C GLY A 320 -5.73 0.87 -4.51
N ILE A 321 -6.80 0.10 -4.26
CA ILE A 321 -7.77 -0.28 -5.30
C ILE A 321 -8.78 0.85 -5.43
N TRP A 322 -8.92 1.41 -6.63
CA TRP A 322 -9.99 2.34 -6.95
C TRP A 322 -11.31 1.55 -7.02
N ILE A 323 -12.23 1.80 -6.09
CA ILE A 323 -13.52 1.08 -6.02
C ILE A 323 -14.61 1.84 -6.75
N GLY A 324 -14.62 3.17 -6.58
CA GLY A 324 -15.71 3.98 -7.05
C GLY A 324 -15.50 5.46 -6.84
N ILE A 325 -16.59 6.21 -7.00
CA ILE A 325 -16.64 7.66 -6.86
C ILE A 325 -17.77 8.06 -5.92
N THR A 326 -17.63 9.22 -5.27
CA THR A 326 -18.66 9.80 -4.42
C THR A 326 -18.77 11.30 -4.68
N ASN A 327 -20.00 11.81 -4.63
CA ASN A 327 -20.29 13.24 -4.66
C ASN A 327 -20.36 13.86 -3.26
N VAL A 328 -20.33 13.06 -2.19
CA VAL A 328 -20.46 13.53 -0.79
C VAL A 328 -19.31 13.03 0.10
N PRO A 329 -18.05 13.40 -0.21
CA PRO A 329 -16.88 12.84 0.47
C PRO A 329 -16.81 13.20 1.97
N ILE A 330 -17.27 14.39 2.35
CA ILE A 330 -17.23 14.87 3.74
C ILE A 330 -18.20 14.09 4.64
N GLU A 331 -19.39 13.78 4.13
CA GLU A 331 -20.38 12.97 4.85
C GLU A 331 -19.88 11.54 5.01
N LEU A 332 -19.32 10.96 3.94
CA LEU A 332 -18.71 9.63 3.98
C LEU A 332 -17.54 9.58 4.97
N LEU A 333 -16.66 10.59 4.98
CA LEU A 333 -15.54 10.68 5.93
C LEU A 333 -16.03 10.69 7.37
N THR A 334 -17.01 11.54 7.69
CA THR A 334 -17.61 11.65 9.02
C THR A 334 -18.27 10.33 9.44
N TYR A 335 -19.01 9.71 8.52
CA TYR A 335 -19.65 8.42 8.74
C TYR A 335 -18.62 7.33 9.08
N LEU A 336 -17.58 7.17 8.25
CA LEU A 336 -16.52 6.17 8.49
C LEU A 336 -15.74 6.41 9.79
N ARG A 337 -15.42 7.67 10.13
CA ARG A 337 -14.79 8.02 11.41
C ARG A 337 -15.68 7.66 12.60
N ASN A 338 -16.98 7.90 12.50
CA ASN A 338 -17.92 7.50 13.54
C ASN A 338 -17.99 5.97 13.69
N LEU A 339 -18.00 5.21 12.59
CA LEU A 339 -17.94 3.75 12.66
C LEU A 339 -16.65 3.25 13.34
N ARG A 340 -15.51 3.91 13.08
CA ARG A 340 -14.23 3.61 13.74
C ARG A 340 -14.29 3.90 15.24
N ARG A 341 -14.83 5.05 15.63
CA ARG A 341 -14.94 5.50 17.03
C ARG A 341 -15.89 4.66 17.88
N HIS A 342 -16.85 3.98 17.28
CA HIS A 342 -17.79 3.08 17.97
C HIS A 342 -17.39 1.60 17.86
N GLY A 343 -16.20 1.29 17.34
CA GLY A 343 -15.68 -0.07 17.22
C GLY A 343 -16.35 -0.94 16.16
N GLN A 344 -17.15 -0.38 15.26
CA GLN A 344 -17.74 -1.11 14.13
C GLN A 344 -16.72 -1.30 13.00
N LEU A 345 -15.86 -0.30 12.78
CA LEU A 345 -14.63 -0.45 12.01
C LEU A 345 -13.44 -0.70 12.94
N TYR A 346 -12.46 -1.46 12.48
CA TYR A 346 -11.24 -1.69 13.24
C TYR A 346 -10.49 -0.37 13.46
N PHE A 347 -10.06 -0.13 14.69
CA PHE A 347 -9.35 1.10 15.10
C PHE A 347 -8.05 1.37 14.31
N GLU A 348 -7.43 0.33 13.73
CA GLU A 348 -6.24 0.48 12.89
C GLU A 348 -6.54 0.90 11.44
N THR A 349 -7.81 0.96 11.04
CA THR A 349 -8.20 1.39 9.69
C THR A 349 -7.93 2.89 9.56
N SER A 350 -7.13 3.26 8.54
CA SER A 350 -6.82 4.65 8.22
C SER A 350 -7.76 5.19 7.15
N ILE A 351 -8.18 6.44 7.32
CA ILE A 351 -9.13 7.15 6.48
C ILE A 351 -8.58 8.56 6.24
N VAL A 352 -8.05 8.77 5.04
CA VAL A 352 -7.41 10.02 4.61
C VAL A 352 -8.25 10.64 3.50
N PHE A 353 -8.64 11.90 3.66
CA PHE A 353 -9.22 12.69 2.59
C PHE A 353 -8.22 13.73 2.11
N ASP A 354 -7.66 13.49 0.93
CA ASP A 354 -6.71 14.37 0.26
C ASP A 354 -7.49 15.40 -0.56
N ILE A 355 -7.69 16.59 0.02
CA ILE A 355 -8.52 17.65 -0.56
C ILE A 355 -7.90 18.20 -1.85
N GLN A 356 -6.57 18.20 -1.96
CA GLN A 356 -5.88 18.74 -3.13
C GLN A 356 -6.07 17.84 -4.35
N GLU A 357 -6.04 16.53 -4.14
CA GLU A 357 -6.19 15.54 -5.21
C GLU A 357 -7.63 15.07 -5.40
N ASP A 358 -8.53 15.49 -4.51
CA ASP A 358 -9.92 15.03 -4.41
C ASP A 358 -10.02 13.50 -4.34
N GLU A 359 -9.30 12.93 -3.37
CA GLU A 359 -9.22 11.48 -3.16
C GLU A 359 -9.50 11.10 -1.70
N LEU A 360 -10.44 10.18 -1.50
CA LEU A 360 -10.65 9.51 -0.22
C LEU A 360 -9.91 8.16 -0.25
N ARG A 361 -8.87 8.02 0.58
CA ARG A 361 -8.06 6.81 0.68
C ARG A 361 -8.32 6.11 2.01
N ILE A 362 -8.72 4.86 1.96
CA ILE A 362 -8.96 4.01 3.12
C ILE A 362 -7.95 2.87 3.11
N VAL A 363 -7.24 2.67 4.21
CA VAL A 363 -6.17 1.66 4.30
C VAL A 363 -6.37 0.77 5.51
N SER A 364 -6.42 -0.54 5.28
CA SER A 364 -6.56 -1.58 6.29
C SER A 364 -5.39 -2.59 6.25
N ASP A 365 -4.32 -2.26 5.53
CA ASP A 365 -3.12 -3.09 5.41
C ASP A 365 -2.30 -3.16 6.71
N SER A 366 -1.38 -4.12 6.74
CA SER A 366 -0.47 -4.35 7.86
C SER A 366 0.85 -3.58 7.71
N GLY A 367 1.54 -3.35 8.83
CA GLY A 367 2.85 -2.71 8.82
C GLY A 367 2.81 -1.19 8.84
N ARG A 368 1.65 -0.56 9.02
CA ARG A 368 1.58 0.90 9.20
C ARG A 368 1.97 1.28 10.62
N PRO A 369 2.88 2.24 10.82
CA PRO A 369 3.10 2.83 12.13
C PRO A 369 1.94 3.78 12.46
N CYS A 370 1.34 3.55 13.63
CA CYS A 370 0.26 4.35 14.18
C CYS A 370 0.63 4.82 15.59
N ARG A 371 0.02 5.91 16.05
CA ARG A 371 0.10 6.32 17.44
C ARG A 371 -1.27 6.74 17.96
N PRO A 372 -1.56 6.48 19.25
CA PRO A 372 -2.77 6.96 19.87
C PRO A 372 -2.69 8.45 20.19
N LEU A 373 -3.77 9.19 19.95
CA LEU A 373 -3.96 10.58 20.35
C LEU A 373 -5.32 10.76 21.00
N PHE A 374 -5.48 11.79 21.82
CA PHE A 374 -6.79 12.17 22.33
C PHE A 374 -7.60 12.86 21.25
N ILE A 375 -8.88 12.49 21.13
CA ILE A 375 -9.81 13.18 20.24
C ILE A 375 -10.25 14.51 20.87
N VAL A 376 -10.27 15.54 20.05
CA VAL A 376 -10.71 16.89 20.41
C VAL A 376 -11.94 17.27 19.60
N GLU A 377 -12.96 17.77 20.27
CA GLU A 377 -14.13 18.40 19.63
C GLU A 377 -14.31 19.80 20.21
N ASN A 378 -14.51 20.81 19.35
CA ASN A 378 -14.68 22.21 19.76
C ASN A 378 -13.55 22.75 20.66
N ASN A 379 -12.31 22.30 20.44
CA ASN A 379 -11.15 22.60 21.29
C ASN A 379 -11.32 22.13 22.76
N GLU A 380 -12.08 21.05 22.98
CA GLU A 380 -12.17 20.34 24.25
C GLU A 380 -11.82 18.87 24.07
N LEU A 381 -11.20 18.26 25.09
CA LEU A 381 -10.93 16.83 25.10
C LEU A 381 -12.22 16.04 25.32
N LEU A 382 -12.41 14.96 24.57
CA LEU A 382 -13.49 14.01 24.83
C LEU A 382 -13.24 13.12 26.05
N VAL A 383 -11.98 13.01 26.48
CA VAL A 383 -11.62 12.35 27.74
C VAL A 383 -11.98 13.25 28.91
N THR A 384 -12.77 12.73 29.84
CA THR A 384 -13.24 13.46 31.02
C THR A 384 -12.57 12.98 32.31
N GLU A 385 -12.64 13.77 33.38
CA GLU A 385 -12.13 13.37 34.70
C GLU A 385 -12.78 12.09 35.24
N LYS A 386 -14.06 11.87 34.92
CA LYS A 386 -14.78 10.64 35.29
C LYS A 386 -14.12 9.40 34.69
N ASP A 387 -13.66 9.50 33.45
CA ASP A 387 -12.97 8.41 32.77
C ASP A 387 -11.62 8.12 33.43
N LEU A 388 -10.91 9.17 33.85
CA LEU A 388 -9.65 9.03 34.60
C LEU A 388 -9.88 8.33 35.93
N ASP A 389 -10.95 8.65 36.64
CA ASP A 389 -11.31 7.98 37.89
C ASP A 389 -11.73 6.53 37.67
N SER A 390 -12.49 6.23 36.61
CA SER A 390 -12.83 4.85 36.23
C SER A 390 -11.60 4.03 35.83
N LEU A 391 -10.60 4.64 35.17
CA LEU A 391 -9.32 4.00 34.87
C LEU A 391 -8.52 3.71 36.14
N ARG A 392 -8.45 4.67 37.08
CA ARG A 392 -7.78 4.49 38.39
C ARG A 392 -8.43 3.38 39.21
N GLN A 393 -9.75 3.25 39.11
CA GLN A 393 -10.53 2.19 39.77
C GLN A 393 -10.55 0.87 38.98
N ILE A 394 -9.89 0.79 37.81
CA ILE A 394 -9.85 -0.40 36.93
C ILE A 394 -11.26 -0.85 36.51
N GLN A 395 -12.22 0.07 36.47
CA GLN A 395 -13.55 -0.16 35.90
C GLN A 395 -13.54 -0.05 34.38
N MET A 396 -12.56 0.69 33.85
CA MET A 396 -12.34 0.91 32.42
C MET A 396 -10.90 0.53 32.07
N LYS A 397 -10.68 0.04 30.85
CA LYS A 397 -9.36 -0.27 30.28
C LYS A 397 -9.06 0.66 29.11
N TRP A 398 -7.82 0.62 28.63
CA TRP A 398 -7.40 1.36 27.44
C TRP A 398 -8.27 1.06 26.22
N ASP A 399 -8.60 -0.22 25.98
CA ASP A 399 -9.42 -0.62 24.85
C ASP A 399 -10.84 -0.02 24.90
N ASP A 400 -11.38 0.18 26.10
CA ASP A 400 -12.69 0.82 26.27
C ASP A 400 -12.65 2.31 25.90
N LEU A 401 -11.50 2.99 26.05
CA LEU A 401 -11.34 4.39 25.62
C LEU A 401 -11.31 4.52 24.09
N ILE A 402 -10.78 3.50 23.42
CA ILE A 402 -10.78 3.42 21.95
C ILE A 402 -12.22 3.19 21.46
N ILE A 403 -12.92 2.21 22.03
CA ILE A 403 -14.29 1.84 21.63
C ILE A 403 -15.32 2.91 21.99
N SER A 404 -15.04 3.72 23.02
CA SER A 404 -15.87 4.88 23.37
C SER A 404 -15.52 6.15 22.59
N GLY A 405 -14.62 6.07 21.60
CA GLY A 405 -14.31 7.19 20.72
C GLY A 405 -13.59 8.34 21.41
N LYS A 406 -12.76 8.05 22.43
CA LYS A 406 -11.99 9.07 23.17
C LYS A 406 -10.53 9.14 22.75
N ILE A 407 -10.01 8.02 22.28
CA ILE A 407 -8.64 7.88 21.75
C ILE A 407 -8.73 7.33 20.34
N GLU A 408 -7.95 7.93 19.44
CA GLU A 408 -7.88 7.52 18.04
C GLU A 408 -6.44 7.15 17.69
N TYR A 409 -6.24 6.03 17.01
CA TYR A 409 -4.94 5.68 16.46
C TYR A 409 -4.81 6.31 15.08
N LEU A 410 -3.88 7.25 14.96
CA LEU A 410 -3.57 7.87 13.68
C LEU A 410 -2.34 7.23 13.08
N ASP A 411 -2.40 6.98 11.77
CA ASP A 411 -1.19 6.67 11.00
C ASP A 411 -0.54 7.92 10.42
N VAL A 412 0.65 7.74 9.86
CA VAL A 412 1.45 8.84 9.31
C VAL A 412 0.78 9.53 8.12
N GLU A 413 -0.13 8.87 7.39
CA GLU A 413 -0.84 9.53 6.28
C GLU A 413 -2.05 10.33 6.78
N GLU A 414 -2.75 9.86 7.81
CA GLU A 414 -3.82 10.62 8.46
C GLU A 414 -3.29 11.89 9.13
N GLU A 415 -2.07 11.84 9.68
CA GLU A 415 -1.40 12.98 10.31
C GLU A 415 -1.27 14.20 9.40
N GLU A 416 -1.15 14.01 8.09
CA GLU A 416 -1.09 15.12 7.12
C GLU A 416 -2.43 15.88 6.99
N THR A 417 -3.53 15.28 7.43
CA THR A 417 -4.88 15.86 7.34
C THR A 417 -5.43 16.39 8.68
N VAL A 418 -4.72 16.12 9.78
CA VAL A 418 -5.18 16.48 11.13
C VAL A 418 -4.36 17.61 11.72
N LEU A 419 -4.99 18.34 12.65
CA LEU A 419 -4.30 19.34 13.46
C LEU A 419 -4.23 18.86 14.92
N ILE A 420 -3.00 18.71 15.42
CA ILE A 420 -2.70 18.14 16.74
C ILE A 420 -2.19 19.26 17.67
N ALA A 421 -2.83 19.41 18.83
CA ALA A 421 -2.35 20.28 19.90
C ALA A 421 -1.20 19.60 20.66
N MET A 422 -0.13 20.33 20.96
CA MET A 422 1.02 19.76 21.70
C MET A 422 0.77 19.65 23.20
N SER A 423 -0.09 20.50 23.74
CA SER A 423 -0.43 20.52 25.16
C SER A 423 -1.88 20.91 25.39
N ILE A 424 -2.43 20.45 26.52
CA ILE A 424 -3.78 20.78 26.97
C ILE A 424 -3.91 22.29 27.25
N GLU A 425 -2.84 22.94 27.70
CA GLU A 425 -2.82 24.38 27.93
C GLU A 425 -3.01 25.19 26.64
N GLU A 426 -2.35 24.78 25.56
CA GLU A 426 -2.48 25.40 24.25
C GLU A 426 -3.90 25.26 23.70
N LEU A 427 -4.48 24.07 23.87
CA LEU A 427 -5.86 23.78 23.50
C LEU A 427 -6.85 24.75 24.19
N TYR A 428 -6.76 24.90 25.51
CA TYR A 428 -7.63 25.80 26.26
C TYR A 428 -7.37 27.28 25.99
N LYS A 429 -6.13 27.68 25.69
CA LYS A 429 -5.82 29.05 25.25
C LYS A 429 -6.58 29.39 23.97
N GLN A 430 -6.56 28.51 22.97
CA GLN A 430 -7.29 28.74 21.72
C GLN A 430 -8.81 28.68 21.89
N LYS A 431 -9.32 27.85 22.81
CA LYS A 431 -10.75 27.82 23.13
C LYS A 431 -11.25 29.13 23.74
N ASN A 432 -10.46 29.73 24.64
CA ASN A 432 -10.83 30.94 25.37
C ASN A 432 -10.61 32.22 24.57
N ASP A 433 -9.89 32.16 23.45
CA ASP A 433 -9.70 33.30 22.56
C ASP A 433 -10.87 33.41 21.56
N PRO A 434 -11.73 34.43 21.68
CA PRO A 434 -12.87 34.61 20.78
C PRO A 434 -12.46 34.90 19.33
N ASN A 435 -11.21 35.30 19.07
CA ASN A 435 -10.68 35.55 17.73
C ASN A 435 -9.93 34.36 17.15
N SER A 436 -9.82 33.24 17.88
CA SER A 436 -9.08 32.08 17.38
C SER A 436 -9.81 31.39 16.24
N LEU A 437 -9.10 31.28 15.10
CA LEU A 437 -9.53 30.49 13.94
C LEU A 437 -9.05 29.04 14.03
N ILE A 438 -8.24 28.69 15.04
CA ILE A 438 -7.59 27.39 15.15
C ILE A 438 -8.55 26.39 15.77
N ARG A 439 -8.83 25.32 15.02
CA ARG A 439 -9.64 24.18 15.46
C ARG A 439 -8.78 22.93 15.45
N TYR A 440 -8.37 22.50 16.64
CA TYR A 440 -7.64 21.24 16.78
C TYR A 440 -8.60 20.06 16.64
N THR A 441 -8.08 19.00 16.04
CA THR A 441 -8.79 17.73 15.87
C THR A 441 -8.36 16.70 16.91
N HIS A 442 -7.11 16.79 17.36
CA HIS A 442 -6.49 15.87 18.30
C HIS A 442 -5.57 16.62 19.26
N CYS A 443 -5.21 15.97 20.36
CA CYS A 443 -4.19 16.45 21.29
C CYS A 443 -3.18 15.32 21.57
N GLU A 444 -1.91 15.69 21.60
CA GLU A 444 -0.82 14.81 22.04
C GLU A 444 -1.04 14.41 23.50
N ILE A 445 -0.78 13.14 23.81
CA ILE A 445 -1.01 12.59 25.15
C ILE A 445 0.08 13.11 26.09
N HIS A 446 1.33 13.03 25.63
CA HIS A 446 2.48 13.63 26.27
C HIS A 446 3.60 13.78 25.22
N PRO A 447 4.23 14.96 25.07
CA PRO A 447 5.34 15.19 24.14
C PRO A 447 6.56 14.27 24.33
#